data_AF-A0A392PA37-F1
#
_entry.id   AF-A0A392PA37-F1
#
_cell.length_a   1.000
_cell.length_b   1.000
_cell.length_c   1.000
_cell.angle_alpha   90.00
_cell.angle_beta   90.00
_cell.angle_gamma   90.00
#
_symmetry.space_group_name_H-M   'P 1'
#
loop_
_entity.id
_entity.type
_entity.pdbx_description
1 polymer ?
#
loop_
_entity_poly.entity_id
_entity_poly.type
_entity_poly.pdbx_seq_one_letter_code
_entity_poly.pdbx_strand_id
1 'polypeptide(L)'
;MRELRDNLIALDPLNKNHIVKVNQAEAEFWKKSEGYRVGWSDEILGFDCGGQQWVSETCFPAGKLATPSMKDLEYIEELKKLIEKQEIPAPAPIEQRWTASTRSPMSPASSPSEDDIFSW
;
A
#
# COMPACT_ATOMS: atom_id res chain seq x y z
N MET A 1 15.95 -12.25 -4.57
CA MET A 1 15.29 -11.79 -3.33
C MET A 1 13.80 -12.14 -3.31
N ARG A 2 13.03 -11.77 -4.34
CA ARG A 2 11.60 -12.15 -4.49
C ARG A 2 11.37 -13.65 -4.26
N GLU A 3 12.12 -14.50 -4.95
CA GLU A 3 12.03 -15.95 -4.79
C GLU A 3 12.26 -16.43 -3.35
N LEU A 4 13.19 -15.83 -2.61
CA LEU A 4 13.46 -16.25 -1.23
C LEU A 4 12.32 -15.86 -0.28
N ARG A 5 11.81 -14.64 -0.41
CA ARG A 5 10.68 -14.16 0.40
C ARG A 5 9.44 -15.02 0.18
N ASP A 6 9.10 -15.26 -1.08
CA ASP A 6 7.91 -16.03 -1.45
C ASP A 6 8.06 -17.48 -0.97
N ASN A 7 9.25 -18.08 -1.11
CA ASN A 7 9.55 -19.40 -0.56
C ASN A 7 9.42 -19.43 0.97
N LEU A 8 9.90 -18.41 1.68
CA LEU A 8 9.77 -18.34 3.13
C LEU A 8 8.29 -18.24 3.54
N ILE A 9 7.49 -17.38 2.91
CA ILE A 9 6.06 -17.24 3.18
C ILE A 9 5.33 -18.57 2.93
N ALA A 10 5.66 -19.27 1.84
CA ALA A 10 5.02 -20.53 1.46
C ALA A 10 5.22 -21.67 2.48
N LEU A 11 6.23 -21.60 3.35
CA LEU A 11 6.47 -22.61 4.39
C LEU A 11 5.34 -22.67 5.43
N ASP A 12 4.80 -21.51 5.83
CA ASP A 12 3.74 -21.43 6.84
C ASP A 12 2.93 -20.11 6.72
N PRO A 13 2.16 -19.93 5.62
CA PRO A 13 1.57 -18.65 5.25
C PRO A 13 0.45 -18.17 6.21
N LEU A 14 -0.10 -19.08 7.01
CA LEU A 14 -1.17 -18.77 7.98
C LEU A 14 -0.64 -18.47 9.38
N ASN A 15 0.66 -18.62 9.61
CA ASN A 15 1.28 -18.36 10.90
C ASN A 15 1.73 -16.90 11.02
N LYS A 16 0.99 -16.13 11.82
CA LYS A 16 1.29 -14.73 12.12
C LYS A 16 2.73 -14.50 12.59
N ASN A 17 3.25 -15.32 13.50
CA ASN A 17 4.61 -15.14 14.03
C ASN A 17 5.68 -15.39 12.97
N HIS A 18 5.43 -16.35 12.07
CA HIS A 18 6.28 -16.60 10.92
C HIS A 18 6.28 -15.40 9.96
N ILE A 19 5.10 -14.92 9.56
CA ILE A 19 4.96 -13.77 8.66
C ILE A 19 5.61 -12.51 9.25
N VAL A 20 5.44 -12.23 10.54
CA VAL A 20 6.09 -11.08 11.22
C VAL A 20 7.61 -11.17 11.10
N LYS A 21 8.20 -12.35 11.32
CA LYS A 21 9.66 -12.53 11.19
C LYS A 21 10.15 -12.33 9.76
N VAL A 22 9.41 -12.85 8.77
CA VAL A 22 9.75 -12.65 7.35
C VAL A 22 9.69 -11.17 6.97
N ASN A 23 8.62 -10.47 7.36
CA ASN A 23 8.46 -9.04 7.10
C ASN A 23 9.56 -8.20 7.78
N GLN A 24 9.95 -8.53 9.01
CA GLN A 24 11.06 -7.88 9.71
C GLN A 24 12.40 -8.07 8.98
N ALA A 25 12.70 -9.31 8.57
CA ALA A 25 13.93 -9.62 7.83
C ALA A 25 14.00 -8.89 6.48
N GLU A 26 12.87 -8.80 5.77
CA GLU A 26 12.75 -8.04 4.53
C GLU A 26 12.97 -6.54 4.76
N ALA A 27 12.32 -5.95 5.76
CA ALA A 27 12.47 -4.54 6.09
C ALA A 27 13.93 -4.19 6.44
N GLU A 28 14.62 -5.05 7.20
CA GLU A 28 16.04 -4.88 7.50
C GLU A 28 16.92 -4.96 6.25
N PHE A 29 16.61 -5.87 5.32
CA PHE A 29 17.35 -5.98 4.08
C PHE A 29 17.21 -4.71 3.24
N TRP A 30 15.98 -4.22 3.07
CA TRP A 30 15.72 -3.02 2.26
C TRP A 30 16.39 -1.79 2.87
N LYS A 31 16.36 -1.65 4.19
CA LYS A 31 17.10 -0.58 4.89
C LYS A 31 18.60 -0.64 4.64
N LYS A 32 19.18 -1.83 4.55
CA LYS A 32 20.62 -2.01 4.24
C LYS A 32 20.94 -1.83 2.75
N SER A 33 19.93 -1.86 1.90
CA SER A 33 20.04 -1.81 0.43
C SER A 33 19.45 -0.52 -0.15
N GLU A 34 19.14 0.45 0.69
CA GLU A 34 18.56 1.72 0.28
C GLU A 34 19.59 2.59 -0.48
N GLY A 35 19.08 3.49 -1.32
CA GLY A 35 19.89 4.38 -2.12
C GLY A 35 19.01 5.35 -2.91
N TYR A 36 19.62 6.25 -3.66
CA TYR A 36 18.91 7.16 -4.56
C TYR A 36 19.30 6.89 -6.01
N ARG A 37 18.33 7.06 -6.91
CA ARG A 37 18.54 7.02 -8.35
C ARG A 37 17.92 8.28 -8.95
N VAL A 38 18.59 8.86 -9.92
CA VAL A 38 18.11 10.00 -10.71
C VAL A 38 18.01 9.55 -12.16
N GLY A 39 16.91 9.88 -12.83
CA GLY A 39 16.63 9.48 -14.20
C GLY A 39 15.33 10.12 -14.67
N TRP A 40 14.95 9.84 -15.92
CA TRP A 40 13.69 10.33 -16.47
C TRP A 40 12.49 9.63 -15.82
N SER A 41 11.32 10.28 -15.83
CA SER A 41 10.13 9.74 -15.15
C SER A 41 9.72 8.37 -15.67
N ASP A 42 9.82 8.13 -16.98
CA ASP A 42 9.55 6.85 -17.63
C ASP A 42 10.55 5.75 -17.26
N GLU A 43 11.81 6.12 -16.98
CA GLU A 43 12.84 5.20 -16.50
C GLU A 43 12.75 4.88 -15.01
N ILE A 44 12.22 5.82 -14.20
CA ILE A 44 12.16 5.72 -12.74
C ILE A 44 10.84 5.10 -12.25
N LEU A 45 9.72 5.48 -12.88
CA LEU A 45 8.38 5.01 -12.49
C LEU A 45 8.02 3.66 -13.10
N GLY A 46 8.80 3.16 -14.05
CA GLY A 46 8.64 1.80 -14.58
C GLY A 46 9.03 0.76 -13.52
N PHE A 47 8.08 -0.02 -13.04
CA PHE A 47 8.33 -1.15 -12.13
C PHE A 47 7.72 -2.44 -12.68
N ASP A 48 8.42 -3.55 -12.45
CA ASP A 48 7.90 -4.88 -12.72
C ASP A 48 7.23 -5.43 -11.44
N CYS A 49 5.89 -5.52 -11.49
CA CYS A 49 5.10 -6.34 -10.60
C CYS A 49 5.42 -7.82 -10.88
N GLY A 50 6.60 -8.29 -10.47
CA GLY A 50 7.08 -9.65 -10.68
C GLY A 50 6.38 -10.68 -9.80
N GLY A 51 5.05 -10.71 -9.92
CA GLY A 51 4.11 -11.59 -9.23
C GLY A 51 2.69 -11.03 -9.33
N GLN A 52 1.70 -11.89 -9.05
CA GLN A 52 0.30 -11.49 -8.94
C GLN A 52 -0.18 -11.75 -7.50
N GLN A 53 -0.89 -10.78 -6.93
CA GLN A 53 -1.53 -10.89 -5.63
C GLN A 53 -2.98 -10.46 -5.78
N TRP A 54 -3.88 -11.11 -5.02
CA TRP A 54 -5.26 -10.65 -4.96
C TRP A 54 -5.33 -9.39 -4.12
N VAL A 55 -5.80 -8.29 -4.72
CA VAL A 55 -5.91 -6.99 -4.06
C VAL A 55 -7.38 -6.63 -3.90
N SER A 56 -7.76 -6.22 -2.70
CA SER A 56 -9.03 -5.55 -2.43
C SER A 56 -8.74 -4.07 -2.24
N GLU A 57 -9.08 -3.26 -3.24
CA GLU A 57 -8.79 -1.83 -3.27
C GLU A 57 -10.08 -1.02 -3.01
N THR A 58 -9.95 0.11 -2.32
CA THR A 58 -11.06 1.04 -2.06
C THR A 58 -10.64 2.46 -2.34
N CYS A 59 -11.47 3.23 -3.05
CA CYS A 59 -11.28 4.67 -3.23
C CYS A 59 -12.32 5.44 -2.43
N PHE A 60 -11.90 6.44 -1.67
CA PHE A 60 -12.81 7.30 -0.92
C PHE A 60 -12.31 8.75 -0.80
N PRO A 61 -13.22 9.73 -0.69
CA PRO A 61 -12.83 11.13 -0.54
C PRO A 61 -12.15 11.37 0.82
N ALA A 62 -10.99 12.02 0.79
CA ALA A 62 -10.18 12.35 1.95
C ALA A 62 -10.23 13.85 2.31
N GLY A 63 -11.21 14.60 1.77
CA GLY A 63 -11.39 16.03 2.02
C GLY A 63 -10.83 16.86 0.87
N LYS A 64 -10.34 18.07 1.19
CA LYS A 64 -9.72 18.96 0.20
C LYS A 64 -8.23 19.07 0.45
N LEU A 65 -7.45 19.40 -0.57
CA LEU A 65 -5.99 19.57 -0.45
C LEU A 65 -5.61 20.57 0.64
N ALA A 66 -6.31 21.71 0.71
CA ALA A 66 -6.05 22.74 1.72
C ALA A 66 -6.62 22.40 3.11
N THR A 67 -7.64 21.53 3.17
CA THR A 67 -8.28 21.11 4.43
C THR A 67 -8.59 19.61 4.36
N PRO A 68 -7.57 18.74 4.55
CA PRO A 68 -7.75 17.30 4.57
C PRO A 68 -8.67 16.89 5.73
N SER A 69 -9.49 15.87 5.50
CA SER A 69 -10.45 15.39 6.49
C SER A 69 -9.85 14.42 7.51
N MET A 70 -8.63 13.93 7.27
CA MET A 70 -7.93 12.93 8.09
C MET A 70 -8.56 11.53 8.13
N LYS A 71 -9.67 11.31 7.41
CA LYS A 71 -10.38 10.02 7.33
C LYS A 71 -9.53 8.88 6.75
N ASP A 72 -8.58 9.24 5.91
CA ASP A 72 -7.58 8.35 5.32
C ASP A 72 -6.68 7.74 6.40
N LEU A 73 -6.22 8.54 7.37
CA LEU A 73 -5.44 8.02 8.50
C LEU A 73 -6.31 7.21 9.47
N GLU A 74 -7.53 7.69 9.76
CA GLU A 74 -8.48 6.96 10.61
C GLU A 74 -8.77 5.57 10.02
N TYR A 75 -9.02 5.48 8.71
CA TYR A 75 -9.27 4.22 8.01
C TYR A 75 -8.10 3.23 8.16
N ILE A 76 -6.87 3.68 7.93
CA ILE A 76 -5.69 2.81 8.06
C ILE A 76 -5.44 2.41 9.52
N GLU A 77 -5.68 3.32 10.48
CA GLU A 77 -5.56 2.99 11.90
C GLU A 77 -6.57 1.92 12.31
N GLU A 78 -7.83 2.05 11.90
CA GLU A 78 -8.88 1.06 12.16
C GLU A 78 -8.58 -0.29 11.49
N LEU A 79 -8.12 -0.28 10.23
CA LEU A 79 -7.72 -1.49 9.51
C LEU A 79 -6.58 -2.21 10.25
N LYS A 80 -5.55 -1.48 10.69
CA LYS A 80 -4.43 -2.08 11.44
C LYS A 80 -4.90 -2.67 12.76
N LYS A 81 -5.72 -1.94 13.53
CA LYS A 81 -6.33 -2.46 14.77
C LYS A 81 -7.14 -3.73 14.51
N LEU A 82 -7.87 -3.80 13.41
CA LEU A 82 -8.65 -4.98 13.04
C LEU A 82 -7.74 -6.17 12.72
N ILE A 83 -6.68 -5.98 11.92
CA ILE A 83 -5.71 -7.02 11.58
C ILE A 83 -5.06 -7.59 12.84
N GLU A 84 -4.63 -6.72 13.75
CA GLU A 84 -4.02 -7.13 15.02
C GLU A 84 -5.00 -7.90 15.90
N LYS A 85 -6.23 -7.37 16.06
CA LYS A 85 -7.30 -7.98 16.86
C LYS A 85 -7.69 -9.38 16.35
N GLN A 86 -7.74 -9.55 15.03
CA GLN A 86 -8.15 -10.81 14.40
C GLN A 86 -6.95 -11.75 14.15
N GLU A 87 -5.75 -11.34 14.56
CA GLU A 87 -4.50 -12.08 14.35
C GLU A 87 -4.24 -12.48 12.89
N ILE A 88 -4.65 -11.61 11.94
CA ILE A 88 -4.53 -11.90 10.51
C ILE A 88 -3.05 -11.93 10.10
N PRO A 89 -2.54 -13.03 9.53
CA PRO A 89 -1.24 -13.06 8.90
C PRO A 89 -1.31 -12.23 7.62
N ALA A 90 -0.72 -11.04 7.61
CA ALA A 90 -0.69 -10.13 6.47
C ALA A 90 0.67 -10.22 5.74
N PRO A 91 0.83 -11.15 4.78
CA PRO A 91 2.09 -11.33 4.04
C PRO A 91 2.29 -10.29 2.94
N ALA A 92 1.26 -9.60 2.50
CA ALA A 92 1.34 -8.53 1.51
C ALA A 92 1.37 -7.15 2.21
N PRO A 93 2.06 -6.15 1.62
CA PRO A 93 2.00 -4.79 2.15
C PRO A 93 0.58 -4.22 2.05
N ILE A 94 0.22 -3.36 3.00
CA ILE A 94 -0.95 -2.49 2.89
C ILE A 94 -0.44 -1.20 2.25
N GLU A 95 -0.93 -0.90 1.06
CA GLU A 95 -0.54 0.30 0.33
C GLU A 95 -1.60 1.39 0.54
N GLN A 96 -1.15 2.60 0.84
CA GLN A 96 -2.01 3.78 0.89
C GLN A 96 -1.45 4.82 -0.06
N ARG A 97 -2.32 5.40 -0.90
CA ARG A 97 -1.95 6.44 -1.85
C ARG A 97 -2.99 7.55 -1.86
N TRP A 98 -2.58 8.71 -2.37
CA TRP A 98 -3.46 9.85 -2.57
C TRP A 98 -3.43 10.27 -4.02
N THR A 99 -4.59 10.69 -4.51
CA THR A 99 -4.71 11.29 -5.84
C THR A 99 -5.56 12.56 -5.78
N ALA A 100 -5.31 13.46 -6.73
CA ALA A 100 -6.19 14.58 -6.98
C ALA A 100 -7.49 14.12 -7.66
N SER A 101 -8.54 14.92 -7.55
CA SER A 101 -9.79 14.68 -8.25
C SER A 101 -9.63 14.65 -9.77
N THR A 102 -10.60 14.02 -10.43
CA THR A 102 -10.77 14.09 -11.89
C THR A 102 -12.19 14.47 -12.24
N ARG A 103 -12.38 15.03 -13.43
CA ARG A 103 -13.70 15.33 -13.99
C ARG A 103 -14.30 14.17 -14.80
N SER A 104 -13.56 13.06 -14.94
CA SER A 104 -14.05 11.86 -15.65
C SER A 104 -15.11 11.14 -14.81
N PRO A 105 -16.39 11.09 -15.25
CA PRO A 105 -17.48 10.51 -14.44
C PRO A 105 -17.34 9.02 -14.15
N MET A 106 -16.51 8.30 -14.93
CA MET A 106 -16.24 6.87 -14.71
C MET A 106 -15.13 6.61 -13.69
N SER A 107 -14.43 7.64 -13.22
CA SER A 107 -13.39 7.49 -12.22
C SER A 107 -13.97 7.37 -10.81
N PRO A 108 -13.46 6.46 -9.97
CA PRO A 108 -13.78 6.43 -8.54
C PRO A 108 -13.41 7.75 -7.81
N ALA A 109 -12.43 8.49 -8.34
CA ALA A 109 -12.00 9.80 -7.84
C ALA A 109 -12.66 10.97 -8.60
N SER A 110 -13.85 10.76 -9.17
CA SER A 110 -14.59 11.82 -9.87
C SER A 110 -15.14 12.86 -8.89
N SER A 111 -14.82 14.14 -9.10
CA SER A 111 -15.44 15.25 -8.36
C SER A 111 -15.66 16.47 -9.26
N PRO A 112 -16.74 17.25 -9.05
CA PRO A 112 -16.87 18.57 -9.66
C PRO A 112 -15.89 19.60 -9.07
N SER A 113 -15.32 19.33 -7.89
CA SER A 113 -14.37 20.21 -7.19
C SER A 113 -12.94 19.72 -7.42
N GLU A 114 -12.12 20.57 -8.07
CA GLU A 114 -10.73 20.23 -8.38
C GLU A 114 -9.86 20.06 -7.13
N ASP A 115 -10.23 20.73 -6.03
CA ASP A 115 -9.50 20.71 -4.76
C ASP A 115 -9.71 19.42 -3.96
N ASP A 116 -10.67 18.57 -4.34
CA ASP A 116 -10.95 17.34 -3.63
C ASP A 116 -9.81 16.33 -3.82
N ILE A 117 -9.45 15.64 -2.74
CA ILE A 117 -8.45 14.58 -2.74
C ILE A 117 -9.09 13.26 -2.36
N PHE A 118 -8.53 12.17 -2.87
CA PHE A 118 -9.02 10.82 -2.65
C PHE A 118 -7.90 9.94 -2.13
N SER A 119 -8.21 9.10 -1.14
CA SER A 119 -7.34 8.04 -0.66
C SER A 119 -7.66 6.75 -1.41
N TRP A 120 -6.62 5.97 -1.62
CA TRP A 120 -6.63 4.60 -2.12
C TRP A 120 -5.90 3.71 -1.11
#